data_AF-A0A7V5VP24-F1
#
_entry.id   AF-A0A7V5VP24-F1
#
_cell.length_a   1.000
_cell.length_b   1.000
_cell.length_c   1.000
_cell.angle_alpha   90.00
_cell.angle_beta   90.00
_cell.angle_gamma   90.00
#
_symmetry.space_group_name_H-M   'P 1'
#
loop_
_entity.id
_entity.type
_entity.pdbx_description
1 polymer ?
#
loop_
_entity_poly.entity_id
_entity_poly.type
_entity_poly.pdbx_seq_one_letter_code
_entity_poly.pdbx_strand_id
1 'polypeptide(L)'
;MLRVLMFVPWLLFMAFSLTQREDPTFPIMADQLLFAGKFYRIALPSIESDLAKIIESAKHAGFSVRIAQGTTVTYFLGTQPCNDCTPENERERLQFPHLFVDGELLWLRAEGLLSRYNLRPAQTNSYELIVAPKTTVSASAILDEIGQKLTQLAILSNPTLPLTAEELTVVPGVKPPKPPEGVRLDSVLYALMLMPDWYEFAPQYKLELWGLRVRVIVELVSLEAQLAPTHNILIEARSPSGLMRVLVPIHHLVRLASDPAVKFVRPPYQPGL
;
A
#
# COMPACT_ATOMS: atom_id res chain seq x y z
N MET A 1 -23.54 74.88 66.82
CA MET A 1 -23.81 75.54 65.52
C MET A 1 -23.31 74.61 64.43
N LEU A 2 -24.24 73.98 63.70
CA LEU A 2 -24.56 74.29 62.28
C LEU A 2 -23.40 73.86 61.36
N ARG A 3 -23.52 72.75 60.61
CA ARG A 3 -24.18 72.56 59.29
C ARG A 3 -23.05 72.27 58.26
N VAL A 4 -22.92 71.08 57.66
CA VAL A 4 -23.78 70.40 56.66
C VAL A 4 -23.36 70.74 55.22
N LEU A 5 -23.17 69.67 54.41
CA LEU A 5 -23.26 69.56 52.92
C LEU A 5 -22.09 70.20 52.11
N MET A 6 -21.63 69.73 50.94
CA MET A 6 -22.12 68.77 49.93
C MET A 6 -21.00 68.46 48.89
N PHE A 7 -21.09 67.28 48.26
CA PHE A 7 -20.90 66.99 46.81
C PHE A 7 -19.51 66.64 46.22
N VAL A 8 -19.23 65.32 46.20
CA VAL A 8 -19.06 64.37 45.05
C VAL A 8 -19.38 64.91 43.63
N PRO A 9 -18.92 64.34 42.49
CA PRO A 9 -17.72 63.52 42.13
C PRO A 9 -16.98 64.07 40.88
N TRP A 10 -15.76 63.62 40.58
CA TRP A 10 -15.33 63.44 39.18
C TRP A 10 -14.62 62.09 39.01
N LEU A 11 -15.14 61.31 38.06
CA LEU A 11 -14.64 60.01 37.61
C LEU A 11 -13.28 60.18 36.91
N LEU A 12 -12.37 59.23 37.15
CA LEU A 12 -11.39 58.88 36.11
C LEU A 12 -11.16 57.37 36.12
N PHE A 13 -11.37 56.82 34.93
CA PHE A 13 -11.44 55.42 34.59
C PHE A 13 -10.11 54.69 34.83
N MET A 14 -10.23 53.51 35.43
CA MET A 14 -9.25 52.43 35.33
C MET A 14 -9.08 52.02 33.87
N ALA A 15 -7.84 52.01 33.38
CA ALA A 15 -7.45 51.25 32.20
C ALA A 15 -6.49 50.13 32.66
N PHE A 16 -7.07 49.01 33.08
CA PHE A 16 -6.34 47.73 33.15
C PHE A 16 -6.08 47.29 31.70
N SER A 17 -4.84 47.39 31.24
CA SER A 17 -4.42 46.71 30.02
C SER A 17 -4.32 45.22 30.30
N LEU A 18 -5.41 44.51 30.00
CA LEU A 18 -5.38 43.09 29.70
C LEU A 18 -4.56 42.91 28.42
N THR A 19 -3.28 42.58 28.56
CA THR A 19 -2.53 41.97 27.47
C THR A 19 -3.18 40.63 27.17
N GLN A 20 -4.07 40.63 26.17
CA GLN A 20 -4.54 39.44 25.50
C GLN A 20 -3.32 38.64 25.05
N ARG A 21 -3.07 37.52 25.74
CA ARG A 21 -2.25 36.45 25.22
C ARG A 21 -3.05 35.86 24.07
N GLU A 22 -2.69 36.23 22.84
CA GLU A 22 -3.15 35.53 21.66
C GLU A 22 -2.61 34.09 21.78
N ASP A 23 -3.48 33.17 22.18
CA ASP A 23 -3.24 31.76 21.96
C ASP A 23 -3.08 31.56 20.46
N PRO A 24 -1.99 30.94 19.98
CA PRO A 24 -1.97 30.47 18.61
C PRO A 24 -3.03 29.37 18.50
N THR A 25 -4.19 29.72 17.98
CA THR A 25 -5.16 28.77 17.45
C THR A 25 -4.51 28.11 16.24
N PHE A 26 -3.66 27.13 16.52
CA PHE A 26 -3.41 26.07 15.55
C PHE A 26 -4.79 25.55 15.18
N PRO A 27 -5.18 25.54 13.88
CA PRO A 27 -6.39 24.85 13.50
C PRO A 27 -6.23 23.42 13.98
N ILE A 28 -7.03 23.03 14.97
CA ILE A 28 -7.20 21.63 15.33
C ILE A 28 -7.76 21.01 14.05
N MET A 29 -6.90 20.40 13.24
CA MET A 29 -7.37 19.61 12.12
C MET A 29 -8.24 18.54 12.75
N ALA A 30 -9.55 18.63 12.52
CA ALA A 30 -10.49 17.64 13.00
C ALA A 30 -10.00 16.28 12.50
N ASP A 31 -9.82 15.36 13.44
CA ASP A 31 -9.39 14.00 13.12
C ASP A 31 -10.35 13.42 12.08
N GLN A 32 -9.80 13.03 10.94
CA GLN A 32 -10.58 12.58 9.79
C GLN A 32 -11.30 11.29 10.16
N LEU A 33 -12.62 11.21 9.94
CA LEU A 33 -13.34 9.96 10.07
C LEU A 33 -13.12 9.08 8.84
N LEU A 34 -12.77 7.82 9.06
CA LEU A 34 -12.68 6.79 8.03
C LEU A 34 -13.92 5.92 8.11
N PHE A 35 -14.63 5.76 6.99
CA PHE A 35 -15.91 5.07 6.95
C PHE A 35 -15.75 3.57 6.67
N ALA A 36 -16.58 2.76 7.33
CA ALA A 36 -16.67 1.34 7.02
C ALA A 36 -17.08 1.10 5.56
N GLY A 37 -16.52 0.07 4.93
CA GLY A 37 -16.79 -0.28 3.52
C GLY A 37 -16.06 0.62 2.50
N LYS A 38 -15.22 1.55 2.96
CA LYS A 38 -14.32 2.34 2.12
C LYS A 38 -12.87 1.85 2.24
N PHE A 39 -12.05 2.28 1.30
CA PHE A 39 -10.62 2.02 1.30
C PHE A 39 -9.88 3.34 1.29
N TYR A 40 -8.79 3.42 2.03
CA TYR A 40 -7.98 4.62 2.14
C TYR A 40 -6.53 4.30 1.83
N ARG A 41 -5.87 5.23 1.14
CA ARG A 41 -4.44 5.20 0.86
C ARG A 41 -3.74 6.20 1.77
N ILE A 42 -2.67 5.75 2.42
CA ILE A 42 -1.73 6.59 3.16
C ILE A 42 -0.35 6.38 2.53
N ALA A 43 0.26 7.45 2.04
CA ALA A 43 1.61 7.40 1.50
C ALA A 43 2.63 7.28 2.64
N LEU A 44 3.59 6.37 2.51
CA LEU A 44 4.66 6.19 3.48
C LEU A 44 5.99 6.66 2.88
N PRO A 45 6.70 7.59 3.53
CA PRO A 45 7.91 8.19 2.99
C PRO A 45 9.08 7.19 2.95
N SER A 46 9.16 6.29 3.93
CA SER A 46 10.21 5.26 4.02
C SER A 46 9.76 4.11 4.91
N ILE A 47 10.28 2.93 4.64
CA ILE A 47 10.24 1.78 5.54
C ILE A 47 11.67 1.39 5.92
N GLU A 48 11.81 0.57 6.95
CA GLU A 48 13.10 0.00 7.34
C GLU A 48 13.70 -0.86 6.22
N SER A 49 15.02 -0.79 6.07
CA SER A 49 15.76 -1.46 5.00
C SER A 49 16.22 -2.87 5.37
N ASP A 50 16.29 -3.18 6.66
CA ASP A 50 16.67 -4.49 7.17
C ASP A 50 15.53 -5.51 7.04
N LEU A 51 15.39 -6.08 5.83
CA LEU A 51 14.40 -7.11 5.54
C LEU A 51 14.59 -8.38 6.37
N ALA A 52 15.82 -8.73 6.77
CA ALA A 52 16.06 -9.91 7.58
C ALA A 52 15.40 -9.76 8.95
N LYS A 53 15.55 -8.58 9.57
CA LYS A 53 14.88 -8.24 10.82
C LYS A 53 13.35 -8.25 10.68
N ILE A 54 12.82 -7.68 9.60
CA ILE A 54 11.36 -7.69 9.33
C ILE A 54 10.84 -9.12 9.18
N ILE A 55 11.53 -9.95 8.40
CA ILE A 55 11.18 -11.35 8.17
C ILE A 55 11.13 -12.11 9.50
N GLU A 56 12.17 -11.99 10.32
CA GLU A 56 12.22 -12.69 11.61
C GLU A 56 11.15 -12.20 12.57
N SER A 57 10.93 -10.88 12.69
CA SER A 57 9.85 -10.34 13.50
C SER A 57 8.47 -10.83 13.04
N ALA A 58 8.22 -10.91 11.73
CA ALA A 58 6.96 -11.42 11.19
C ALA A 58 6.75 -12.91 11.48
N LYS A 59 7.80 -13.74 11.31
CA LYS A 59 7.74 -15.17 11.67
C LYS A 59 7.38 -15.37 13.15
N HIS A 60 8.04 -14.64 14.05
CA HIS A 60 7.75 -14.69 15.48
C HIS A 60 6.36 -14.15 15.84
N ALA A 61 5.85 -13.21 15.04
CA ALA A 61 4.47 -12.71 15.15
C ALA A 61 3.43 -13.66 14.53
N GLY A 62 3.82 -14.83 14.02
CA GLY A 62 2.92 -15.85 13.50
C GLY A 62 2.45 -15.62 12.05
N PHE A 63 3.13 -14.77 11.29
CA PHE A 63 2.78 -14.55 9.88
C PHE A 63 3.15 -15.76 9.03
N SER A 64 2.37 -16.03 7.99
CA SER A 64 2.84 -16.85 6.89
C SER A 64 3.77 -16.00 6.02
N VAL A 65 5.02 -16.45 5.88
CA VAL A 65 6.07 -15.69 5.21
C VAL A 65 6.48 -16.38 3.91
N ARG A 66 6.49 -15.62 2.81
CA ARG A 66 7.01 -16.04 1.50
C ARG A 66 8.23 -15.19 1.17
N ILE A 67 9.37 -15.81 0.90
CA ILE A 67 10.61 -15.10 0.55
C ILE A 67 11.04 -15.57 -0.83
N ALA A 68 11.06 -14.66 -1.81
CA ALA A 68 11.52 -14.89 -3.16
C ALA A 68 12.88 -14.23 -3.43
N GLN A 69 13.79 -15.01 -4.02
CA GLN A 69 15.08 -14.55 -4.50
C GLN A 69 15.29 -15.09 -5.93
N GLY A 70 15.09 -14.22 -6.92
CA GLY A 70 15.04 -14.64 -8.33
C GLY A 70 13.86 -15.59 -8.54
N THR A 71 14.12 -16.81 -9.01
CA THR A 71 13.09 -17.85 -9.23
C THR A 71 12.91 -18.78 -8.02
N THR A 72 13.74 -18.66 -6.99
CA THR A 72 13.67 -19.51 -5.79
C THR A 72 12.73 -18.89 -4.78
N VAL A 73 11.86 -19.72 -4.18
CA VAL A 73 10.93 -19.30 -3.12
C VAL A 73 11.08 -20.21 -1.93
N THR A 74 11.05 -19.61 -0.74
CA THR A 74 10.95 -20.32 0.53
C THR A 74 9.73 -19.84 1.30
N TYR A 75 9.13 -20.74 2.06
CA TYR A 75 7.87 -20.52 2.76
C TYR A 75 8.00 -20.88 4.23
N PHE A 76 7.33 -20.11 5.07
CA PHE A 76 7.23 -20.34 6.52
C PHE A 76 5.80 -20.11 6.99
N LEU A 77 5.35 -20.94 7.92
CA LEU A 77 4.12 -20.74 8.69
C LEU A 77 4.54 -20.37 10.12
N GLY A 78 4.53 -19.07 10.43
CA GLY A 78 5.22 -18.55 11.60
C GLY A 78 6.71 -18.85 11.54
N THR A 79 7.28 -19.46 12.58
CA THR A 79 8.70 -19.85 12.62
C THR A 79 8.98 -21.20 11.94
N GLN A 80 7.97 -21.95 11.54
CA GLN A 80 8.14 -23.29 10.98
C GLN A 80 8.27 -23.24 9.45
N PRO A 81 9.31 -23.85 8.84
CA PRO A 81 9.39 -23.99 7.39
C PRO A 81 8.20 -24.78 6.83
N CYS A 82 7.66 -24.34 5.70
CA CYS A 82 6.63 -25.05 4.95
C CYS A 82 7.25 -25.75 3.74
N ASN A 83 7.67 -27.00 3.92
CA ASN A 83 8.41 -27.73 2.88
C ASN A 83 7.55 -28.22 1.71
N ASP A 84 6.23 -28.24 1.88
CA ASP A 84 5.25 -28.64 0.86
C ASP A 84 4.48 -27.45 0.27
N CYS A 85 4.80 -26.22 0.69
CA CYS A 85 4.30 -25.00 0.06
C CYS A 85 5.03 -24.77 -1.28
N THR A 86 4.27 -24.51 -2.33
CA THR A 86 4.75 -24.16 -3.67
C THR A 86 3.99 -22.96 -4.20
N PRO A 87 4.50 -22.27 -5.24
CA PRO A 87 3.77 -21.16 -5.86
C PRO A 87 2.36 -21.53 -6.34
N GLU A 88 2.14 -22.79 -6.71
CA GLU A 88 0.85 -23.28 -7.22
C GLU A 88 -0.18 -23.50 -6.11
N ASN A 89 0.27 -23.81 -4.89
CA ASN A 89 -0.62 -24.11 -3.75
C ASN A 89 -0.58 -23.04 -2.64
N GLU A 90 0.19 -21.97 -2.82
CA GLU A 90 0.41 -20.96 -1.77
C GLU A 90 -0.90 -20.34 -1.26
N ARG A 91 -1.92 -20.22 -2.11
CA ARG A 91 -3.24 -19.69 -1.72
C ARG A 91 -4.00 -20.55 -0.74
N GLU A 92 -3.87 -21.86 -0.85
CA GLU A 92 -4.55 -22.83 0.00
C GLU A 92 -3.77 -23.07 1.29
N ARG A 93 -2.43 -22.97 1.22
CA ARG A 93 -1.53 -23.31 2.33
C ARG A 93 -1.20 -22.13 3.24
N LEU A 94 -1.00 -20.93 2.70
CA LEU A 94 -0.57 -19.79 3.51
C LEU A 94 -1.75 -19.16 4.26
N GLN A 95 -1.70 -19.29 5.58
CA GLN A 95 -2.71 -18.73 6.47
C GLN A 95 -2.49 -17.23 6.64
N PHE A 96 -3.57 -16.47 6.69
CA PHE A 96 -3.52 -15.06 7.04
C PHE A 96 -3.05 -14.90 8.51
N PRO A 97 -2.19 -13.91 8.85
CA PRO A 97 -1.69 -12.81 8.03
C PRO A 97 -0.47 -13.18 7.18
N HIS A 98 -0.20 -12.39 6.13
CA HIS A 98 0.84 -12.67 5.12
C HIS A 98 1.95 -11.61 5.12
N LEU A 99 3.20 -12.05 5.00
CA LEU A 99 4.34 -11.21 4.61
C LEU A 99 5.03 -11.85 3.40
N PHE A 100 4.97 -11.19 2.26
CA PHE A 100 5.70 -11.61 1.07
C PHE A 100 6.88 -10.68 0.85
N VAL A 101 8.04 -11.25 0.53
CA VAL A 101 9.28 -10.55 0.24
C VAL A 101 9.78 -11.00 -1.14
N ASP A 102 10.20 -10.06 -1.97
CA ASP A 102 10.72 -10.30 -3.32
C ASP A 102 11.91 -9.37 -3.58
N GLY A 103 13.13 -9.91 -3.43
CA GLY A 103 14.34 -9.08 -3.40
C GLY A 103 14.26 -8.04 -2.28
N GLU A 104 14.30 -6.77 -2.63
CA GLU A 104 14.21 -5.62 -1.70
C GLU A 104 12.77 -5.18 -1.41
N LEU A 105 11.79 -5.79 -2.08
CA LEU A 105 10.39 -5.41 -1.96
C LEU A 105 9.69 -6.27 -0.92
N LEU A 106 8.68 -5.70 -0.26
CA LEU A 106 7.81 -6.43 0.64
C LEU A 106 6.35 -6.06 0.40
N TRP A 107 5.47 -7.00 0.67
CA TRP A 107 4.04 -6.79 0.73
C TRP A 107 3.53 -7.49 1.98
N LEU A 108 2.89 -6.72 2.85
CA LEU A 108 2.30 -7.23 4.08
C LEU A 108 0.80 -7.06 4.03
N ARG A 109 0.10 -8.08 4.50
CA ARG A 109 -1.36 -8.11 4.58
C ARG A 109 -1.76 -8.61 5.96
N ALA A 110 -2.44 -7.77 6.72
CA ALA A 110 -2.75 -8.03 8.12
C ALA A 110 -4.07 -7.39 8.54
N GLU A 111 -4.50 -7.77 9.74
CA GLU A 111 -5.75 -7.31 10.33
C GLU A 111 -5.47 -6.84 11.76
N GLY A 112 -6.04 -5.70 12.11
CA GLY A 112 -6.13 -5.18 13.46
C GLY A 112 -7.55 -5.28 14.00
N LEU A 113 -7.76 -4.74 15.19
CA LEU A 113 -9.06 -4.59 15.83
C LEU A 113 -9.98 -3.71 14.99
N LEU A 114 -9.47 -2.58 14.49
CA LEU A 114 -10.28 -1.55 13.82
C LEU A 114 -10.31 -1.67 12.30
N SER A 115 -9.34 -2.35 11.68
CA SER A 115 -9.20 -2.36 10.22
C SER A 115 -8.50 -3.60 9.68
N ARG A 116 -8.66 -3.85 8.38
CA ARG A 116 -7.71 -4.63 7.58
C ARG A 116 -6.77 -3.68 6.88
N TYR A 117 -5.53 -4.09 6.67
CA TYR A 117 -4.57 -3.25 5.98
C TYR A 117 -3.57 -4.04 5.13
N ASN A 118 -3.14 -3.39 4.05
CA ASN A 118 -2.11 -3.87 3.14
C ASN A 118 -0.99 -2.82 3.07
N LEU A 119 0.23 -3.19 3.41
CA LEU A 119 1.42 -2.39 3.14
C LEU A 119 2.06 -2.92 1.86
N ARG A 120 2.25 -2.07 0.86
CA ARG A 120 2.76 -2.50 -0.45
C ARG A 120 3.63 -1.44 -1.13
N PRO A 121 4.44 -1.83 -2.13
CA PRO A 121 5.19 -0.87 -2.92
C PRO A 121 4.25 0.01 -3.76
N ALA A 122 4.55 1.30 -3.80
CA ALA A 122 3.88 2.29 -4.63
C ALA A 122 4.61 2.47 -5.98
N GLN A 123 3.95 3.12 -6.95
CA GLN A 123 4.53 3.38 -8.28
C GLN A 123 5.78 4.29 -8.23
N THR A 124 5.90 5.10 -7.19
CA THR A 124 6.99 6.06 -6.95
C THR A 124 8.22 5.44 -6.30
N ASN A 125 8.36 4.11 -6.33
CA ASN A 125 9.40 3.36 -5.60
C ASN A 125 9.41 3.66 -4.07
N SER A 126 8.26 4.05 -3.52
CA SER A 126 8.03 4.21 -2.08
C SER A 126 7.05 3.14 -1.61
N TYR A 127 6.50 3.27 -0.41
CA TYR A 127 5.45 2.39 0.10
C TYR A 127 4.15 3.14 0.31
N GLU A 128 3.05 2.41 0.23
CA GLU A 128 1.73 2.89 0.61
C GLU A 128 1.05 1.88 1.53
N LEU A 129 0.30 2.42 2.49
CA LEU A 129 -0.59 1.67 3.35
C LEU A 129 -2.02 1.83 2.82
N ILE A 130 -2.66 0.71 2.53
CA ILE A 130 -4.06 0.63 2.16
C ILE A 130 -4.85 0.16 3.35
N VAL A 131 -5.80 0.95 3.82
CA VAL A 131 -6.59 0.71 5.03
C VAL A 131 -8.04 0.50 4.65
N ALA A 132 -8.65 -0.56 5.20
CA ALA A 132 -10.06 -0.87 5.08
C ALA A 132 -10.68 -0.92 6.49
N PRO A 133 -11.33 0.16 6.96
CA PRO A 133 -11.96 0.19 8.28
C PRO A 133 -13.06 -0.87 8.39
N LYS A 134 -13.10 -1.57 9.54
CA LYS A 134 -14.18 -2.50 9.90
C LYS A 134 -15.42 -1.75 10.41
N THR A 135 -15.20 -0.62 11.06
CA THR A 135 -16.23 0.29 11.57
C THR A 135 -15.86 1.73 11.21
N THR A 136 -16.85 2.63 11.25
CA THR A 136 -16.56 4.07 11.11
C THR A 136 -15.86 4.55 12.38
N VAL A 137 -14.62 5.00 12.23
CA VAL A 137 -13.74 5.38 13.34
C VAL A 137 -12.76 6.44 12.85
N SER A 138 -12.12 7.14 13.78
CA SER A 138 -11.17 8.18 13.43
C SER A 138 -9.87 7.62 12.85
N ALA A 139 -9.25 8.39 11.96
CA ALA A 139 -8.02 8.02 11.28
C ALA A 139 -6.89 7.82 12.27
N SER A 140 -6.75 8.71 13.26
CA SER A 140 -5.71 8.57 14.30
C SER A 140 -5.79 7.22 15.03
N ALA A 141 -6.98 6.78 15.43
CA ALA A 141 -7.15 5.53 16.16
C ALA A 141 -6.72 4.30 15.35
N ILE A 142 -7.08 4.23 14.06
CA ILE A 142 -6.62 3.15 13.17
C ILE A 142 -5.11 3.23 12.95
N LEU A 143 -4.61 4.44 12.65
CA LEU A 143 -3.21 4.63 12.27
C LEU A 143 -2.25 4.43 13.45
N ASP A 144 -2.66 4.75 14.68
CA ASP A 144 -1.91 4.46 15.90
C ASP A 144 -1.79 2.94 16.12
N GLU A 145 -2.88 2.20 15.95
CA GLU A 145 -2.88 0.73 16.06
C GLU A 145 -1.93 0.09 15.02
N ILE A 146 -2.07 0.48 13.75
CA ILE A 146 -1.24 -0.05 12.67
C ILE A 146 0.22 0.35 12.89
N GLY A 147 0.48 1.60 13.24
CA GLY A 147 1.82 2.13 13.46
C GLY A 147 2.58 1.39 14.56
N GLN A 148 1.92 1.11 15.69
CA GLN A 148 2.46 0.26 16.75
C GLN A 148 2.80 -1.14 16.23
N LYS A 149 1.91 -1.75 15.44
CA LYS A 149 2.14 -3.09 14.89
C LYS A 149 3.30 -3.12 13.89
N LEU A 150 3.38 -2.14 12.99
CA LEU A 150 4.46 -2.03 12.01
C LEU A 150 5.81 -1.78 12.70
N THR A 151 5.83 -1.05 13.82
CA THR A 151 7.05 -0.88 14.64
C THR A 151 7.48 -2.20 15.30
N GLN A 152 6.54 -2.97 15.85
CA GLN A 152 6.84 -4.31 16.41
C GLN A 152 7.39 -5.28 15.36
N LEU A 153 6.92 -5.14 14.12
CA LEU A 153 7.41 -5.91 12.97
C LEU A 153 8.72 -5.38 12.40
N ALA A 154 9.32 -4.35 13.02
CA ALA A 154 10.53 -3.68 12.55
C ALA A 154 10.41 -3.06 11.15
N ILE A 155 9.19 -2.81 10.66
CA ILE A 155 8.94 -2.17 9.36
C ILE A 155 9.11 -0.65 9.47
N LEU A 156 8.76 -0.09 10.63
CA LEU A 156 8.92 1.33 10.93
C LEU A 156 9.77 1.50 12.19
N SER A 157 10.56 2.57 12.22
CA SER A 157 11.31 2.97 13.42
C SER A 157 10.45 3.77 14.42
N ASN A 158 9.37 4.40 13.95
CA ASN A 158 8.44 5.20 14.77
C ASN A 158 7.00 4.76 14.45
N PRO A 159 6.13 4.56 15.46
CA PRO A 159 4.73 4.22 15.24
C PRO A 159 3.88 5.35 14.65
N THR A 160 4.32 6.59 14.64
CA THR A 160 3.52 7.70 14.09
C THR A 160 3.43 7.64 12.57
N LEU A 161 2.23 7.43 12.05
CA LEU A 161 1.92 7.45 10.62
C LEU A 161 1.37 8.81 10.17
N PRO A 162 1.51 9.18 8.88
CA PRO A 162 0.86 10.37 8.34
C PRO A 162 -0.67 10.26 8.46
N LEU A 163 -1.30 11.32 8.99
CA LEU A 163 -2.76 11.38 9.14
C LEU A 163 -3.51 11.68 7.83
N THR A 164 -2.80 11.95 6.74
CA THR A 164 -3.41 12.23 5.44
C THR A 164 -3.86 10.93 4.77
N ALA A 165 -5.15 10.65 4.87
CA ALA A 165 -5.78 9.49 4.25
C ALA A 165 -6.61 9.91 3.02
N GLU A 166 -6.24 9.39 1.85
CA GLU A 166 -6.97 9.60 0.61
C GLU A 166 -7.94 8.45 0.38
N GLU A 167 -9.23 8.74 0.22
CA GLU A 167 -10.21 7.71 -0.13
C GLU A 167 -9.95 7.18 -1.54
N LEU A 168 -9.79 5.87 -1.66
CA LEU A 168 -9.72 5.19 -2.94
C LEU A 168 -11.13 5.03 -3.50
N THR A 169 -11.37 5.64 -4.66
CA THR A 169 -12.65 5.59 -5.38
C THR A 169 -12.83 4.32 -6.21
N VAL A 170 -11.92 3.34 -6.07
CA VAL A 170 -11.96 2.09 -6.83
C VAL A 170 -13.09 1.22 -6.28
N VAL A 171 -14.12 0.98 -7.10
CA VAL A 171 -15.27 0.15 -6.73
C VAL A 171 -15.06 -1.28 -7.25
N PRO A 172 -14.91 -2.29 -6.37
CA PRO A 172 -14.86 -3.69 -6.79
C PRO A 172 -16.10 -4.07 -7.61
N GLY A 173 -15.93 -4.83 -8.70
CA GLY A 173 -17.02 -5.29 -9.55
C GLY A 173 -17.46 -4.33 -10.67
N VAL A 174 -16.87 -3.15 -10.76
CA VAL A 174 -17.05 -2.25 -11.91
C VAL A 174 -16.06 -2.61 -13.03
N LYS A 175 -16.41 -2.29 -14.28
CA LYS A 175 -15.52 -2.49 -15.44
C LYS A 175 -14.13 -1.90 -15.15
N PRO A 176 -13.04 -2.65 -15.40
CA PRO A 176 -11.68 -2.16 -15.22
C PRO A 176 -11.46 -0.78 -15.85
N PRO A 177 -10.90 0.20 -15.11
CA PRO A 177 -10.58 1.50 -15.69
C PRO A 177 -9.60 1.33 -16.85
N LYS A 178 -9.70 2.23 -17.83
CA LYS A 178 -8.71 2.28 -18.90
C LYS A 178 -7.37 2.79 -18.34
N PRO A 179 -6.24 2.25 -18.82
CA PRO A 179 -4.94 2.85 -18.54
C PRO A 179 -4.87 4.30 -19.04
N PRO A 180 -3.94 5.11 -18.49
CA PRO A 180 -3.66 6.44 -19.01
C PRO A 180 -3.25 6.43 -20.49
N GLU A 181 -3.41 7.56 -21.16
CA GLU A 181 -2.99 7.70 -22.55
C GLU A 181 -1.48 7.40 -22.71
N GLY A 182 -1.12 6.69 -23.77
CA GLY A 182 0.26 6.24 -24.02
C GLY A 182 0.70 4.99 -23.25
N VAL A 183 -0.06 4.53 -22.25
CA VAL A 183 0.26 3.30 -21.49
C VAL A 183 -0.32 2.08 -22.20
N ARG A 184 0.55 1.24 -22.78
CA ARG A 184 0.17 0.06 -23.59
C ARG A 184 -0.08 -1.18 -22.72
N LEU A 185 -1.05 -1.07 -21.82
CA LEU A 185 -1.38 -2.08 -20.80
C LEU A 185 -2.83 -2.55 -20.94
N ASP A 186 -3.08 -3.84 -20.71
CA ASP A 186 -4.45 -4.35 -20.58
C ASP A 186 -5.16 -3.72 -19.37
N SER A 187 -6.42 -3.33 -19.53
CA SER A 187 -7.20 -2.68 -18.48
C SER A 187 -7.33 -3.50 -17.20
N VAL A 188 -7.35 -4.84 -17.28
CA VAL A 188 -7.40 -5.73 -16.11
C VAL A 188 -6.10 -5.66 -15.31
N LEU A 189 -4.95 -5.59 -15.99
CA LEU A 189 -3.65 -5.41 -15.34
C LEU A 189 -3.51 -4.01 -14.74
N TYR A 190 -4.05 -2.99 -15.41
CA TYR A 190 -4.11 -1.65 -14.84
C TYR A 190 -4.99 -1.61 -13.60
N ALA A 191 -6.17 -2.25 -13.63
CA ALA A 191 -7.04 -2.38 -12.47
C ALA A 191 -6.33 -3.07 -11.31
N LEU A 192 -5.58 -4.17 -11.54
CA LEU A 192 -4.80 -4.85 -10.50
C LEU A 192 -3.95 -3.87 -9.68
N MET A 193 -3.27 -2.92 -10.32
CA MET A 193 -2.44 -1.92 -9.61
C MET A 193 -3.25 -1.02 -8.68
N LEU A 194 -4.48 -0.72 -9.04
CA LEU A 194 -5.34 0.23 -8.31
C LEU A 194 -6.12 -0.44 -7.18
N MET A 195 -6.37 -1.74 -7.28
CA MET A 195 -7.22 -2.45 -6.35
C MET A 195 -6.62 -2.50 -4.95
N PRO A 196 -7.40 -2.30 -3.88
CA PRO A 196 -6.89 -2.26 -2.50
C PRO A 196 -6.16 -3.53 -2.05
N ASP A 197 -6.58 -4.68 -2.59
CA ASP A 197 -6.08 -5.99 -2.21
C ASP A 197 -5.80 -6.83 -3.46
N TRP A 198 -4.52 -6.94 -3.81
CA TRP A 198 -4.09 -7.68 -5.01
C TRP A 198 -4.43 -9.16 -4.92
N TYR A 199 -4.37 -9.73 -3.72
CA TYR A 199 -4.56 -11.15 -3.48
C TYR A 199 -6.02 -11.58 -3.60
N GLU A 200 -6.96 -10.72 -3.23
CA GLU A 200 -8.39 -10.95 -3.47
C GLU A 200 -8.78 -10.66 -4.93
N PHE A 201 -8.18 -9.66 -5.54
CA PHE A 201 -8.55 -9.24 -6.90
C PHE A 201 -8.09 -10.23 -7.97
N ALA A 202 -6.83 -10.67 -7.92
CA ALA A 202 -6.21 -11.42 -9.01
C ALA A 202 -6.99 -12.67 -9.46
N PRO A 203 -7.49 -13.55 -8.56
CA PRO A 203 -8.25 -14.74 -8.97
C PRO A 203 -9.56 -14.42 -9.68
N GLN A 204 -10.23 -13.33 -9.31
CA GLN A 204 -11.51 -12.92 -9.92
C GLN A 204 -11.35 -12.63 -11.42
N TYR A 205 -10.13 -12.27 -11.82
CA TYR A 205 -9.75 -11.99 -13.21
C TYR A 205 -8.77 -13.02 -13.77
N LYS A 206 -8.62 -14.18 -13.11
CA LYS A 206 -7.71 -15.26 -13.50
C LYS A 206 -6.26 -14.81 -13.71
N LEU A 207 -5.83 -13.80 -12.96
CA LEU A 207 -4.45 -13.34 -12.97
C LEU A 207 -3.59 -14.25 -12.11
N GLU A 208 -2.45 -14.65 -12.64
CA GLU A 208 -1.49 -15.51 -11.94
C GLU A 208 -0.50 -14.64 -11.18
N LEU A 209 -0.69 -14.56 -9.86
CA LEU A 209 0.26 -13.92 -8.96
C LEU A 209 1.41 -14.88 -8.64
N TRP A 210 2.57 -14.28 -8.39
CA TRP A 210 3.74 -14.94 -7.84
C TRP A 210 4.29 -14.02 -6.76
N GLY A 211 3.69 -14.07 -5.57
CA GLY A 211 3.92 -13.10 -4.52
C GLY A 211 3.59 -11.65 -4.95
N LEU A 212 4.60 -10.78 -5.00
CA LEU A 212 4.48 -9.37 -5.42
C LEU A 212 4.47 -9.16 -6.93
N ARG A 213 4.64 -10.24 -7.70
CA ARG A 213 4.70 -10.20 -9.15
C ARG A 213 3.41 -10.74 -9.74
N VAL A 214 3.09 -10.28 -10.94
CA VAL A 214 2.05 -10.87 -11.78
C VAL A 214 2.69 -11.40 -13.07
N ARG A 215 2.26 -12.58 -13.50
CA ARG A 215 2.66 -13.15 -14.78
C ARG A 215 1.93 -12.45 -15.91
N VAL A 216 2.67 -12.00 -16.92
CA VAL A 216 2.14 -11.30 -18.10
C VAL A 216 2.84 -11.75 -19.38
N ILE A 217 2.22 -11.44 -20.50
CA ILE A 217 2.81 -11.49 -21.83
C ILE A 217 3.13 -10.06 -22.26
N VAL A 218 4.40 -9.83 -22.58
CA VAL A 218 4.88 -8.59 -23.19
C VAL A 218 5.11 -8.85 -24.67
N GLU A 219 4.45 -8.06 -25.51
CA GLU A 219 4.72 -8.00 -26.94
C GLU A 219 5.70 -6.86 -27.20
N LEU A 220 6.82 -7.17 -27.84
CA LEU A 220 7.82 -6.18 -28.23
C LEU A 220 7.45 -5.51 -29.56
N VAL A 221 7.92 -4.27 -29.75
CA VAL A 221 7.72 -3.54 -31.03
C VAL A 221 8.49 -4.16 -32.20
N SER A 222 9.62 -4.82 -31.93
CA SER A 222 10.38 -5.61 -32.89
C SER A 222 11.13 -6.75 -32.18
N LEU A 223 11.72 -7.68 -32.94
CA LEU A 223 12.45 -8.82 -32.38
C LEU A 223 13.79 -8.42 -31.73
N GLU A 224 14.36 -7.32 -32.19
CA GLU A 224 15.63 -6.74 -31.74
C GLU A 224 15.44 -5.80 -30.55
N ALA A 225 14.21 -5.37 -30.28
CA ALA A 225 13.89 -4.48 -29.19
C ALA A 225 14.27 -5.13 -27.84
N GLN A 226 14.86 -4.32 -26.95
CA GLN A 226 15.29 -4.74 -25.63
C GLN A 226 14.60 -3.88 -24.59
N LEU A 227 14.02 -4.52 -23.58
CA LEU A 227 13.47 -3.82 -22.42
C LEU A 227 14.61 -3.22 -21.61
N ALA A 228 14.40 -2.03 -21.05
CA ALA A 228 15.40 -1.46 -20.15
C ALA A 228 15.62 -2.38 -18.94
N PRO A 229 16.85 -2.50 -18.40
CA PRO A 229 17.16 -3.36 -17.26
C PRO A 229 16.45 -2.91 -15.96
N THR A 230 15.93 -1.69 -15.93
CA THR A 230 15.32 -1.03 -14.77
C THR A 230 13.95 -1.58 -14.36
N HIS A 231 13.37 -2.50 -15.14
CA HIS A 231 12.04 -3.03 -14.85
C HIS A 231 12.01 -4.07 -13.72
N ASN A 232 13.17 -4.62 -13.31
CA ASN A 232 13.27 -5.70 -12.33
C ASN A 232 12.28 -6.84 -12.66
N ILE A 233 12.34 -7.38 -13.88
CA ILE A 233 11.46 -8.46 -14.35
C ILE A 233 12.19 -9.80 -14.34
N LEU A 234 11.44 -10.89 -14.18
CA LEU A 234 11.95 -12.25 -14.40
C LEU A 234 11.39 -12.76 -15.72
N ILE A 235 12.28 -13.15 -16.64
CA ILE A 235 11.89 -13.69 -17.94
C ILE A 235 11.75 -15.21 -17.80
N GLU A 236 10.54 -15.73 -18.02
CA GLU A 236 10.27 -17.16 -17.97
C GLU A 236 10.42 -17.81 -19.35
N ALA A 237 10.03 -17.11 -20.41
CA ALA A 237 10.11 -17.61 -21.79
C ALA A 237 10.11 -16.46 -22.80
N ARG A 238 10.74 -16.69 -23.96
CA ARG A 238 10.71 -15.80 -25.12
C ARG A 238 10.37 -16.58 -26.38
N SER A 239 9.43 -16.10 -27.17
CA SER A 239 9.10 -16.68 -28.47
C SER A 239 9.94 -16.06 -29.59
N PRO A 240 10.12 -16.78 -30.72
CA PRO A 240 10.70 -16.19 -31.93
C PRO A 240 9.86 -15.06 -32.54
N SER A 241 8.58 -14.96 -32.17
CA SER A 241 7.67 -13.91 -32.63
C SER A 241 7.70 -12.62 -31.81
N GLY A 242 8.61 -12.50 -30.84
CA GLY A 242 8.76 -11.29 -30.04
C GLY A 242 7.82 -11.20 -28.83
N LEU A 243 7.21 -12.32 -28.42
CA LEU A 243 6.43 -12.40 -27.18
C LEU A 243 7.34 -12.88 -26.04
N MET A 244 7.20 -12.24 -24.88
CA MET A 244 7.91 -12.62 -23.67
C MET A 244 6.90 -12.95 -22.57
N ARG A 245 7.04 -14.12 -21.94
CA ARG A 245 6.34 -14.43 -20.70
C ARG A 245 7.23 -14.02 -19.53
N VAL A 246 6.74 -13.12 -18.70
CA VAL A 246 7.53 -12.48 -17.65
C VAL A 246 6.74 -12.35 -16.35
N LEU A 247 7.45 -12.37 -15.22
CA LEU A 247 6.93 -11.99 -13.91
C LEU A 247 7.34 -10.54 -13.61
N VAL A 248 6.35 -9.67 -13.48
CA VAL A 248 6.54 -8.22 -13.32
C VAL A 248 6.08 -7.81 -11.92
N PRO A 249 6.89 -7.05 -11.16
CA PRO A 249 6.41 -6.44 -9.91
C PRO A 249 5.16 -5.61 -10.20
N ILE A 250 4.07 -5.80 -9.46
CA ILE A 250 2.76 -5.21 -9.79
C ILE A 250 2.85 -3.69 -9.93
N HIS A 251 3.55 -3.01 -9.03
CA HIS A 251 3.76 -1.55 -9.05
C HIS A 251 4.57 -1.04 -10.26
N HIS A 252 5.25 -1.91 -11.03
CA HIS A 252 6.01 -1.57 -12.22
C HIS A 252 5.25 -1.75 -13.55
N LEU A 253 4.01 -2.27 -13.55
CA LEU A 253 3.28 -2.58 -14.78
C LEU A 253 3.11 -1.37 -15.71
N VAL A 254 2.75 -0.20 -15.18
CA VAL A 254 2.65 1.05 -15.98
C VAL A 254 4.01 1.45 -16.54
N ARG A 255 5.09 1.39 -15.74
CA ARG A 255 6.45 1.73 -16.19
C ARG A 255 6.87 0.82 -17.35
N LEU A 256 6.65 -0.48 -17.22
CA LEU A 256 6.91 -1.46 -18.29
C LEU A 256 6.08 -1.17 -19.55
N ALA A 257 4.78 -0.93 -19.41
CA ALA A 257 3.90 -0.67 -20.56
C ALA A 257 4.20 0.66 -21.29
N SER A 258 4.90 1.57 -20.62
CA SER A 258 5.38 2.83 -21.19
C SER A 258 6.76 2.71 -21.87
N ASP A 259 7.47 1.59 -21.71
CA ASP A 259 8.78 1.38 -22.36
C ASP A 259 8.62 1.42 -23.90
N PRO A 260 9.42 2.20 -24.64
CA PRO A 260 9.38 2.27 -26.10
C PRO A 260 9.54 0.93 -26.84
N ALA A 261 10.22 -0.05 -26.22
CA ALA A 261 10.38 -1.40 -26.74
C ALA A 261 9.11 -2.23 -26.63
N VAL A 262 8.11 -1.80 -25.84
CA VAL A 262 6.86 -2.52 -25.61
C VAL A 262 5.78 -2.05 -26.58
N LYS A 263 5.20 -3.01 -27.30
CA LYS A 263 4.00 -2.82 -28.12
C LYS A 263 2.72 -2.98 -27.29
N PHE A 264 2.66 -4.00 -26.43
CA PHE A 264 1.51 -4.21 -25.54
C PHE A 264 1.84 -5.17 -24.38
N VAL A 265 1.22 -4.98 -23.23
CA VAL A 265 1.31 -5.89 -22.07
C VAL A 265 -0.07 -6.42 -21.71
N ARG A 266 -0.22 -7.74 -21.63
CA ARG A 266 -1.51 -8.40 -21.36
C ARG A 266 -1.36 -9.63 -20.48
N PRO A 267 -2.44 -10.09 -19.82
CA PRO A 267 -2.45 -11.39 -19.16
C PRO A 267 -2.09 -12.52 -20.14
N PRO A 268 -1.52 -13.64 -19.65
CA PRO A 268 -1.38 -14.85 -20.43
C PRO A 268 -2.73 -15.27 -21.02
N TYR A 269 -2.72 -15.68 -22.29
CA TYR A 269 -3.92 -16.28 -22.87
C TYR A 269 -4.11 -17.64 -22.21
N GLN A 270 -5.29 -17.86 -21.62
CA GLN A 270 -5.73 -19.19 -21.19
C GLN A 270 -6.66 -19.72 -22.27
N PRO A 271 -6.21 -20.62 -23.16
CA PRO A 271 -7.13 -21.32 -24.06
C PRO A 271 -8.06 -22.20 -23.23
N GLY A 272 -9.36 -22.09 -23.44
CA GLY A 272 -10.35 -23.08 -23.00
C GLY A 272 -10.57 -23.18 -21.49
N LEU A 273 -11.70 -22.63 -21.05
CA LEU A 273 -12.69 -23.51 -20.43
C LEU A 273 -13.28 -24.40 -21.53
#